data_AF-A0A9X0CCM5-F1
#
_entry.id   AF-A0A9X0CCM5-F1
#
_cell.length_a   1.000
_cell.length_b   1.000
_cell.length_c   1.000
_cell.angle_alpha   90.00
_cell.angle_beta   90.00
_cell.angle_gamma   90.00
#
_symmetry.space_group_name_H-M   'P 1'
#
loop_
_entity.id
_entity.type
_entity.pdbx_description
1 polymer ?
#
loop_
_entity_poly.entity_id
_entity_poly.type
_entity_poly.pdbx_seq_one_letter_code
_entity_poly.pdbx_strand_id
1 'polypeptide(L)'
;MAKKMKLNLKPQEEGIELTNDEEKALCLPPKFAVYDRVDLTSCEAQIEKGLAKLRWSIIRRADSGPDEGEGEKERTDKSGRFAVDTLGNYRVACQPQVENDPTVTEELHEKAQAEANAHSVLWVRILNAGEGVGGQARIKSNMLVSNYTLAPLYALRKDHKNTVDHNIGPPVRPVCGAVSAYNKKLSHLMSFILAEVWKEEESVCLNTEEIHISEDIIVGSADVKALYPSLDIPFTVEKVCEVFHTSGVQVVGINAEELGLYLALNRTETELTDVGLLQFCPQRKTRRGRPPTITGCALDENKTKRFKPWLPPAEEPDENTTRKMFTEAMKIVLLFIMKNHYYTFDNQGLELTGRVAENGLKVWVYKRYVDDIDVIMNAPNSGLRFVESECKVVQDENIAELERDLKADKRCMLLVQSIGNSIHPSIELEVDYPSQHGDGKLPILDLKVWVGREEKKRDWEWTRA
;
A
#
# COMPACT_ATOMS: atom_id res chain seq x y z
N MET A 1 20.01 -3.32 37.00
CA MET A 1 20.35 -1.91 37.32
C MET A 1 20.05 -1.06 36.09
N ALA A 2 18.97 -0.27 36.12
CA ALA A 2 18.59 0.59 35.00
C ALA A 2 19.39 1.89 35.05
N LYS A 3 20.23 2.15 34.04
CA LYS A 3 20.83 3.47 33.81
C LYS A 3 19.81 4.34 33.08
N LYS A 4 19.27 5.36 33.76
CA LYS A 4 18.58 6.48 33.12
C LYS A 4 19.62 7.36 32.45
N MET A 5 19.53 7.54 31.14
CA MET A 5 20.31 8.53 30.40
C MET A 5 19.37 9.64 29.95
N LYS A 6 19.62 10.87 30.43
CA LYS A 6 18.97 12.10 29.96
C LYS A 6 19.78 12.60 28.76
N LEU A 7 19.17 12.67 27.58
CA LEU A 7 19.71 13.38 26.43
C LEU A 7 19.26 14.84 26.48
N ASN A 8 20.19 15.73 26.79
CA ASN A 8 20.10 17.15 26.46
C ASN A 8 20.81 17.31 25.11
N LEU A 9 20.06 17.45 24.03
CA LEU A 9 20.60 17.82 22.73
C LEU A 9 20.32 19.32 22.53
N LYS A 10 21.35 20.15 22.68
CA LYS A 10 21.43 21.43 21.98
C LYS A 10 22.09 21.16 20.63
N PRO A 11 21.55 21.65 19.50
CA PRO A 11 22.24 21.58 18.23
C PRO A 11 23.54 22.39 18.31
N GLN A 12 24.63 21.76 17.90
CA GLN A 12 25.92 22.42 17.70
C GLN A 12 25.90 22.95 16.26
N GLU A 13 25.83 24.26 16.10
CA GLU A 13 25.74 24.95 14.82
C GLU A 13 27.07 24.85 14.06
N GLU A 14 27.08 24.11 12.94
CA GLU A 14 28.04 24.30 11.85
C GLU A 14 27.31 24.97 10.67
N GLY A 15 27.17 26.29 10.77
CA GLY A 15 27.41 27.25 9.68
C GLY A 15 26.81 27.07 8.28
N ILE A 16 25.56 26.60 8.14
CA ILE A 16 24.77 26.80 6.90
C ILE A 16 23.73 27.88 7.18
N GLU A 17 23.90 29.08 6.62
CA GLU A 17 22.86 30.11 6.62
C GLU A 17 21.74 29.68 5.68
N LEU A 18 20.65 29.16 6.25
CA LEU A 18 19.42 28.89 5.52
C LEU A 18 18.78 30.21 5.10
N THR A 19 18.27 30.27 3.87
CA THR A 19 17.44 31.38 3.42
C THR A 19 16.09 31.35 4.15
N ASN A 20 15.44 32.52 4.27
CA ASN A 20 14.11 32.65 4.90
C ASN A 20 13.04 31.74 4.27
N ASP A 21 13.22 31.34 3.00
CA ASP A 21 12.28 30.46 2.30
C ASP A 21 12.54 28.98 2.62
N GLU A 22 13.81 28.59 2.81
CA GLU A 22 14.19 27.24 3.27
C GLU A 22 13.77 27.00 4.73
N GLU A 23 13.95 27.99 5.59
CA GLU A 23 13.51 27.92 6.99
C GLU A 23 11.98 27.77 7.10
N LYS A 24 11.22 28.45 6.23
CA LYS A 24 9.76 28.30 6.13
C LYS A 24 9.35 26.93 5.58
N ALA A 25 10.07 26.39 4.60
CA ALA A 25 9.78 25.07 4.04
C ALA A 25 10.00 23.95 5.06
N LEU A 26 11.04 24.07 5.90
CA LEU A 26 11.37 23.13 6.98
C LEU A 26 10.44 23.26 8.20
N CYS A 27 9.78 24.41 8.38
CA CYS A 27 8.78 24.62 9.43
C CYS A 27 7.36 24.13 9.05
N LEU A 28 7.15 23.57 7.86
CA LEU A 28 5.87 23.00 7.49
C LEU A 28 5.65 21.68 8.26
N PRO A 29 4.57 21.54 9.04
CA PRO A 29 4.32 20.31 9.78
C PRO A 29 4.09 19.13 8.83
N PRO A 30 4.58 17.92 9.14
CA PRO A 30 4.17 16.71 8.42
C PRO A 30 2.65 16.58 8.54
N LYS A 31 1.98 16.17 7.45
CA LYS A 31 0.51 16.15 7.30
C LYS A 31 -0.21 15.18 8.25
N PHE A 32 -0.15 15.46 9.55
CA PHE A 32 -1.05 14.92 10.58
C PHE A 32 -1.37 16.06 11.54
N ALA A 33 -2.63 16.53 11.51
CA ALA A 33 -3.11 17.52 12.46
C ALA A 33 -3.69 16.81 13.69
N VAL A 34 -3.01 16.95 14.82
CA VAL A 34 -3.58 16.77 16.16
C VAL A 34 -3.74 18.18 16.73
N TYR A 35 -4.96 18.56 17.13
CA TYR A 35 -5.23 19.88 17.70
C TYR A 35 -5.38 19.78 19.22
N ASP A 36 -4.48 20.42 19.96
CA ASP A 36 -4.47 20.37 21.43
C ASP A 36 -5.49 21.31 22.09
N ARG A 37 -6.04 22.31 21.38
CA ARG A 37 -7.14 23.17 21.86
C ARG A 37 -8.07 23.60 20.73
N VAL A 38 -9.36 23.64 21.03
CA VAL A 38 -10.42 24.11 20.12
C VAL A 38 -10.25 25.61 19.89
N ASP A 39 -9.84 25.96 18.67
CA ASP A 39 -9.83 27.34 18.18
C ASP A 39 -11.20 27.68 17.61
N LEU A 40 -11.85 28.70 18.20
CA LEU A 40 -13.18 29.15 17.79
C LEU A 40 -13.18 29.62 16.32
N THR A 41 -12.08 30.24 15.86
CA THR A 41 -11.96 30.71 14.47
C THR A 41 -11.85 29.53 13.49
N SER A 42 -11.13 28.47 13.85
CA SER A 42 -11.09 27.23 13.09
C SER A 42 -12.43 26.47 13.11
N CYS A 43 -13.16 26.49 14.24
CA CYS A 43 -14.52 25.95 14.33
C CYS A 43 -15.50 26.72 13.44
N GLU A 44 -15.47 28.05 13.47
CA GLU A 44 -16.28 28.92 12.60
C GLU A 44 -15.94 28.66 11.13
N ALA A 45 -14.66 28.52 10.76
CA ALA A 45 -14.24 28.20 9.40
C ALA A 45 -14.71 26.81 8.94
N GLN A 46 -14.76 25.82 9.83
CA GLN A 46 -15.30 24.49 9.50
C GLN A 46 -16.83 24.50 9.39
N ILE A 47 -17.52 25.29 10.21
CA ILE A 47 -18.97 25.50 10.12
C ILE A 47 -19.30 26.23 8.81
N GLU A 48 -18.57 27.28 8.45
CA GLU A 48 -18.67 27.99 7.16
C GLU A 48 -18.41 27.04 5.98
N LYS A 49 -17.38 26.18 6.04
CA LYS A 49 -17.13 25.14 5.02
C LYS A 49 -18.28 24.14 4.92
N GLY A 50 -18.88 23.75 6.05
CA GLY A 50 -20.06 22.89 6.10
C GLY A 50 -21.29 23.56 5.47
N LEU A 51 -21.54 24.83 5.80
CA LEU A 51 -22.64 25.62 5.26
C LEU A 51 -22.46 25.92 3.78
N ALA A 52 -21.23 26.17 3.32
CA ALA A 52 -20.90 26.33 1.90
C ALA A 52 -21.17 25.03 1.12
N LYS A 53 -20.75 23.87 1.65
CA LYS A 53 -21.07 22.56 1.06
C LYS A 53 -22.56 22.29 1.03
N LEU A 54 -23.30 22.68 2.07
CA LEU A 54 -24.75 22.55 2.12
C LEU A 54 -25.43 23.44 1.08
N ARG A 55 -24.99 24.71 0.92
CA ARG A 55 -25.46 25.61 -0.14
C ARG A 55 -25.21 25.04 -1.54
N TRP A 56 -24.01 24.50 -1.78
CA TRP A 56 -23.67 23.80 -3.02
C TRP A 56 -24.57 22.58 -3.28
N SER A 57 -24.92 21.81 -2.24
CA SER A 57 -25.83 20.67 -2.40
C SER A 57 -27.28 21.06 -2.67
N ILE A 58 -27.72 22.23 -2.17
CA ILE A 58 -29.05 22.79 -2.43
C ILE A 58 -29.13 23.37 -3.84
N ILE A 59 -28.05 24.00 -4.33
CA ILE A 59 -27.94 24.49 -5.71
C ILE A 59 -28.00 23.33 -6.71
N ARG A 60 -27.29 22.21 -6.46
CA ARG A 60 -27.41 20.97 -7.27
C ARG A 60 -28.83 20.37 -7.33
N ARG A 61 -29.71 20.70 -6.37
CA ARG A 61 -31.12 20.27 -6.38
C ARG A 61 -32.04 21.26 -7.09
N ALA A 62 -31.59 22.50 -7.32
CA ALA A 62 -32.37 23.56 -7.97
C ALA A 62 -32.09 23.67 -9.48
N ASP A 63 -30.89 23.29 -9.94
CA ASP A 63 -30.47 23.39 -11.34
C ASP A 63 -30.78 22.14 -12.18
N SER A 64 -32.06 21.74 -12.21
CA SER A 64 -32.59 20.93 -13.32
C SER A 64 -33.15 21.88 -14.40
N GLY A 65 -32.25 22.45 -15.20
CA GLY A 65 -32.51 23.30 -16.38
C GLY A 65 -31.30 23.27 -17.34
N PRO A 66 -31.48 23.51 -18.65
CA PRO A 66 -30.66 22.87 -19.68
C PRO A 66 -29.33 23.58 -19.98
N ASP A 67 -28.28 22.77 -20.00
CA ASP A 67 -27.15 22.75 -20.94
C ASP A 67 -26.38 24.07 -21.22
N GLU A 68 -25.44 24.39 -20.34
CA GLU A 68 -24.22 25.13 -20.69
C GLU A 68 -22.99 24.46 -20.07
N GLY A 69 -22.31 23.62 -20.86
CA GLY A 69 -20.89 23.26 -20.73
C GLY A 69 -20.38 22.94 -19.31
N GLU A 70 -20.83 21.84 -18.72
CA GLU A 70 -20.27 21.32 -17.47
C GLU A 70 -18.81 20.86 -17.68
N GLY A 71 -17.86 21.68 -17.21
CA GLY A 71 -16.46 21.30 -17.07
C GLY A 71 -16.18 20.75 -15.68
N GLU A 72 -15.51 19.61 -15.57
CA GLU A 72 -15.09 19.00 -14.32
C GLU A 72 -13.78 19.66 -13.85
N LYS A 73 -13.80 20.22 -12.63
CA LYS A 73 -12.61 20.84 -12.01
C LYS A 73 -12.01 19.89 -10.99
N GLU A 74 -10.86 19.33 -11.31
CA GLU A 74 -10.14 18.42 -10.42
C GLU A 74 -8.76 18.98 -10.06
N ARG A 75 -8.18 18.44 -8.99
CA ARG A 75 -6.76 18.68 -8.69
C ARG A 75 -5.90 17.77 -9.58
N THR A 76 -4.71 18.21 -9.97
CA THR A 76 -3.74 17.37 -10.63
C THR A 76 -3.04 16.47 -9.62
N ASP A 77 -2.50 15.38 -10.13
CA ASP A 77 -1.99 14.26 -9.35
C ASP A 77 -0.85 14.64 -8.39
N LYS A 78 0.28 15.14 -8.90
CA LYS A 78 1.49 15.46 -8.10
C LYS A 78 1.53 16.93 -7.65
N SER A 79 1.21 17.88 -8.53
CA SER A 79 1.35 19.31 -8.19
C SER A 79 0.14 19.89 -7.43
N GLY A 80 -1.01 19.20 -7.44
CA GLY A 80 -2.24 19.69 -6.82
C GLY A 80 -2.84 20.94 -7.46
N ARG A 81 -2.34 21.34 -8.64
CA ARG A 81 -2.90 22.43 -9.46
C ARG A 81 -4.31 22.07 -9.94
N PHE A 82 -5.04 23.03 -10.47
CA PHE A 82 -6.36 22.74 -11.04
C PHE A 82 -6.24 22.30 -12.51
N ALA A 83 -6.88 21.18 -12.84
CA ALA A 83 -7.18 20.78 -14.21
C ALA A 83 -8.67 21.04 -14.49
N VAL A 84 -8.97 21.45 -15.71
CA VAL A 84 -10.34 21.64 -16.21
C VAL A 84 -10.53 20.73 -17.39
N ASP A 85 -11.48 19.82 -17.31
CA ASP A 85 -11.83 18.88 -18.37
C ASP A 85 -13.29 19.03 -18.78
N THR A 86 -13.60 18.71 -20.04
CA THR A 86 -14.99 18.41 -20.40
C THR A 86 -15.33 17.01 -19.90
N LEU A 87 -16.58 16.77 -19.50
CA LEU A 87 -17.03 15.45 -19.03
C LEU A 87 -16.72 14.33 -20.05
N GLY A 88 -16.87 14.62 -21.34
CA GLY A 88 -16.54 13.68 -22.42
C GLY A 88 -15.05 13.34 -22.49
N ASN A 89 -14.17 14.34 -22.39
CA ASN A 89 -12.72 14.12 -22.41
C ASN A 89 -12.26 13.35 -21.16
N TYR A 90 -12.82 13.67 -19.99
CA TYR A 90 -12.55 12.96 -18.75
C TYR A 90 -12.92 11.48 -18.83
N ARG A 91 -14.14 11.17 -19.32
CA ARG A 91 -14.59 9.78 -19.53
C ARG A 91 -13.65 9.02 -20.47
N VAL A 92 -13.29 9.61 -21.61
CA VAL A 92 -12.37 8.98 -22.57
C VAL A 92 -10.99 8.74 -21.95
N ALA A 93 -10.48 9.69 -21.16
CA ALA A 93 -9.20 9.54 -20.47
C ALA A 93 -9.24 8.44 -19.39
N CYS A 94 -10.37 8.26 -18.71
CA CYS A 94 -10.56 7.23 -17.69
C CYS A 94 -10.88 5.85 -18.24
N GLN A 95 -11.44 5.75 -19.45
CA GLN A 95 -11.93 4.50 -20.05
C GLN A 95 -10.92 3.34 -20.00
N PRO A 96 -9.62 3.53 -20.32
CA PRO A 96 -8.64 2.44 -20.27
C PRO A 96 -8.45 1.83 -18.87
N GLN A 97 -8.87 2.52 -17.82
CA GLN A 97 -8.77 2.07 -16.43
C GLN A 97 -9.99 1.27 -15.95
N VAL A 98 -11.12 1.33 -16.66
CA VAL A 98 -12.39 0.75 -16.21
C VAL A 98 -13.05 -0.17 -17.23
N GLU A 99 -12.62 -0.16 -18.50
CA GLU A 99 -13.30 -0.83 -19.61
C GLU A 99 -13.42 -2.36 -19.46
N ASN A 100 -12.53 -2.97 -18.69
CA ASN A 100 -12.48 -4.42 -18.51
C ASN A 100 -13.07 -4.88 -17.17
N ASP A 101 -13.49 -3.94 -16.31
CA ASP A 101 -13.98 -4.27 -14.98
C ASP A 101 -15.44 -4.74 -15.02
N PRO A 102 -15.78 -5.86 -14.37
CA PRO A 102 -17.13 -6.38 -14.35
C PRO A 102 -18.05 -5.46 -13.57
N THR A 103 -19.31 -5.40 -14.01
CA THR A 103 -20.35 -4.63 -13.33
C THR A 103 -20.80 -5.34 -12.05
N VAL A 104 -20.86 -4.60 -10.96
CA VAL A 104 -21.31 -5.08 -9.65
C VAL A 104 -22.78 -4.77 -9.44
N THR A 105 -23.56 -5.80 -9.10
CA THR A 105 -24.96 -5.63 -8.70
C THR A 105 -25.08 -5.26 -7.23
N GLU A 106 -26.19 -4.62 -6.86
CA GLU A 106 -26.48 -4.30 -5.45
C GLU A 106 -26.50 -5.56 -4.57
N GLU A 107 -27.08 -6.67 -5.07
CA GLU A 107 -27.09 -7.96 -4.37
C GLU A 107 -25.67 -8.50 -4.10
N LEU A 108 -24.74 -8.35 -5.06
CA LEU A 108 -23.35 -8.76 -4.89
C LEU A 108 -22.65 -7.91 -3.83
N HIS A 109 -22.86 -6.59 -3.88
CA HIS A 109 -22.33 -5.66 -2.89
C HIS A 109 -22.86 -5.95 -1.47
N GLU A 110 -24.16 -6.21 -1.32
CA GLU A 110 -24.76 -6.58 -0.02
C GLU A 110 -24.18 -7.87 0.55
N LYS A 111 -24.00 -8.90 -0.29
CA LYS A 111 -23.36 -10.16 0.09
C LYS A 111 -21.93 -9.94 0.57
N ALA A 112 -21.15 -9.17 -0.19
CA ALA A 112 -19.77 -8.87 0.18
C ALA A 112 -19.68 -8.03 1.47
N GLN A 113 -20.60 -7.08 1.69
CA GLN A 113 -20.69 -6.34 2.95
C GLN A 113 -21.02 -7.27 4.13
N ALA A 114 -21.95 -8.21 3.97
CA ALA A 114 -22.29 -9.19 5.01
C ALA A 114 -21.09 -10.08 5.36
N GLU A 115 -20.32 -10.50 4.35
CA GLU A 115 -19.11 -11.30 4.53
C GLU A 115 -17.98 -10.51 5.19
N ALA A 116 -17.75 -9.25 4.80
CA ALA A 116 -16.78 -8.37 5.45
C ALA A 116 -17.08 -8.15 6.93
N ASN A 117 -18.36 -7.99 7.27
CA ASN A 117 -18.82 -7.93 8.65
C ASN A 117 -18.55 -9.24 9.39
N ALA A 118 -18.79 -10.38 8.74
CA ALA A 118 -18.52 -11.69 9.33
C ALA A 118 -17.02 -11.89 9.65
N HIS A 119 -16.14 -11.57 8.70
CA HIS A 119 -14.70 -11.54 8.93
C HIS A 119 -14.35 -10.62 10.09
N SER A 120 -14.89 -9.40 10.11
CA SER A 120 -14.61 -8.41 11.16
C SER A 120 -14.97 -8.92 12.57
N VAL A 121 -16.12 -9.56 12.72
CA VAL A 121 -16.55 -10.14 14.01
C VAL A 121 -15.61 -11.25 14.46
N LEU A 122 -15.21 -12.15 13.56
CA LEU A 122 -14.32 -13.24 13.88
C LEU A 122 -12.91 -12.74 14.19
N TRP A 123 -12.38 -11.76 13.45
CA TRP A 123 -11.08 -11.16 13.71
C TRP A 123 -11.00 -10.43 15.05
N VAL A 124 -12.07 -9.73 15.46
CA VAL A 124 -12.15 -9.15 16.81
C VAL A 124 -12.04 -10.23 17.90
N ARG A 125 -12.62 -11.42 17.67
CA ARG A 125 -12.55 -12.55 18.61
C ARG A 125 -11.18 -13.25 18.59
N ILE A 126 -10.62 -13.47 17.39
CA ILE A 126 -9.27 -14.04 17.21
C ILE A 126 -8.22 -13.20 17.95
N LEU A 127 -8.32 -11.87 17.86
CA LEU A 127 -7.38 -10.94 18.49
C LEU A 127 -7.71 -10.64 19.96
N ASN A 128 -8.79 -11.19 20.51
CA ASN A 128 -9.35 -10.79 21.81
C ASN A 128 -9.43 -9.25 21.96
N ALA A 129 -9.77 -8.55 20.87
CA ALA A 129 -9.63 -7.11 20.80
C ALA A 129 -10.56 -6.42 21.81
N GLY A 130 -9.96 -5.63 22.70
CA GLY A 130 -10.67 -4.87 23.73
C GLY A 130 -10.89 -5.60 25.05
N GLU A 131 -10.44 -6.85 25.21
CA GLU A 131 -10.60 -7.61 26.44
C GLU A 131 -9.94 -6.90 27.64
N GLY A 132 -8.68 -6.49 27.50
CA GLY A 132 -7.92 -5.83 28.58
C GLY A 132 -8.48 -4.48 29.06
N VAL A 133 -9.45 -3.90 28.33
CA VAL A 133 -10.11 -2.64 28.68
C VAL A 133 -11.63 -2.77 28.81
N GLY A 134 -12.18 -3.99 28.76
CA GLY A 134 -13.62 -4.24 28.79
C GLY A 134 -14.39 -3.64 27.60
N GLY A 135 -13.71 -3.41 26.47
CA GLY A 135 -14.21 -2.69 25.29
C GLY A 135 -14.66 -3.57 24.12
N GLN A 136 -14.72 -4.90 24.30
CA GLN A 136 -14.95 -5.87 23.22
C GLN A 136 -16.21 -5.56 22.39
N ALA A 137 -17.34 -5.31 23.06
CA ALA A 137 -18.61 -4.99 22.39
C ALA A 137 -18.53 -3.70 21.57
N ARG A 138 -17.83 -2.68 22.10
CA ARG A 138 -17.63 -1.40 21.42
C ARG A 138 -16.74 -1.55 20.19
N ILE A 139 -15.64 -2.30 20.30
CA ILE A 139 -14.75 -2.56 19.17
C ILE A 139 -15.48 -3.35 18.09
N LYS A 140 -16.19 -4.42 18.46
CA LYS A 140 -17.04 -5.17 17.53
C LYS A 140 -18.01 -4.26 16.79
N SER A 141 -18.77 -3.43 17.51
CA SER A 141 -19.73 -2.50 16.91
C SER A 141 -19.07 -1.49 15.97
N ASN A 142 -17.85 -1.03 16.28
CA ASN A 142 -17.11 -0.08 15.44
C ASN A 142 -16.54 -0.70 14.15
N MET A 143 -16.36 -2.02 14.15
CA MET A 143 -15.86 -2.77 13.00
C MET A 143 -16.96 -3.14 12.00
N LEU A 144 -18.22 -3.16 12.45
CA LEU A 144 -19.36 -3.45 11.59
C LEU A 144 -19.72 -2.23 10.71
N VAL A 145 -20.08 -2.52 9.47
CA VAL A 145 -20.54 -1.54 8.48
C VAL A 145 -21.95 -1.89 8.00
N SER A 146 -22.75 -0.86 7.71
CA SER A 146 -24.10 -1.01 7.16
C SER A 146 -24.42 0.15 6.24
N ASN A 147 -25.14 -0.10 5.15
CA ASN A 147 -25.58 0.90 4.18
C ASN A 147 -24.42 1.73 3.60
N TYR A 148 -23.25 1.11 3.40
CA TYR A 148 -22.13 1.79 2.78
C TYR A 148 -22.37 1.93 1.27
N THR A 149 -21.92 3.03 0.69
CA THR A 149 -21.87 3.17 -0.76
C THR A 149 -20.60 2.51 -1.29
N LEU A 150 -20.60 2.17 -2.59
CA LEU A 150 -19.38 1.82 -3.29
C LEU A 150 -18.36 2.96 -3.21
N ALA A 151 -17.07 2.62 -3.23
CA ALA A 151 -16.00 3.61 -3.19
C ALA A 151 -16.02 4.44 -4.48
N PRO A 152 -15.96 5.78 -4.44
CA PRO A 152 -15.91 6.56 -5.67
C PRO A 152 -14.54 6.38 -6.33
N LEU A 153 -14.52 6.09 -7.64
CA LEU A 153 -13.34 6.20 -8.49
C LEU A 153 -13.38 7.55 -9.22
N TYR A 154 -12.28 8.28 -9.16
CA TYR A 154 -12.04 9.52 -9.89
C TYR A 154 -10.61 9.49 -10.45
N ALA A 155 -10.25 10.35 -11.40
CA ALA A 155 -8.95 10.27 -12.06
C ALA A 155 -8.24 11.61 -12.19
N LEU A 156 -7.05 11.70 -11.58
CA LEU A 156 -6.29 12.96 -11.53
C LEU A 156 -5.35 13.09 -12.72
N ARG A 157 -5.31 14.27 -13.36
CA ARG A 157 -4.40 14.53 -14.48
C ARG A 157 -2.92 14.51 -14.02
N LYS A 158 -2.09 13.75 -14.73
CA LYS A 158 -0.62 13.64 -14.52
C LYS A 158 0.10 14.78 -15.21
N ASP A 159 -0.08 16.00 -14.73
CA ASP A 159 0.47 17.24 -15.28
C ASP A 159 2.00 17.33 -15.34
N HIS A 160 2.70 16.46 -14.64
CA HIS A 160 4.15 16.27 -14.73
C HIS A 160 4.59 15.41 -15.93
N LYS A 161 3.65 14.79 -16.67
CA LYS A 161 3.93 14.04 -17.90
C LYS A 161 3.70 14.93 -19.13
N ASN A 162 4.67 14.93 -20.04
CA ASN A 162 4.59 15.71 -21.28
C ASN A 162 3.40 15.27 -22.14
N THR A 163 2.66 16.24 -22.68
CA THR A 163 1.52 16.01 -23.56
C THR A 163 1.70 16.81 -24.84
N VAL A 164 1.52 16.16 -25.99
CA VAL A 164 1.66 16.80 -27.31
C VAL A 164 0.36 17.51 -27.72
N ASP A 165 -0.79 16.97 -27.32
CA ASP A 165 -2.11 17.53 -27.62
C ASP A 165 -2.78 18.14 -26.37
N HIS A 166 -2.90 19.46 -26.37
CA HIS A 166 -3.53 20.21 -25.27
C HIS A 166 -5.03 19.97 -25.13
N ASN A 167 -5.72 19.46 -26.16
CA ASN A 167 -7.16 19.15 -26.09
C ASN A 167 -7.42 17.79 -25.41
N ILE A 168 -6.51 16.82 -25.57
CA ILE A 168 -6.59 15.52 -24.90
C ILE A 168 -6.09 15.64 -23.45
N GLY A 169 -5.06 16.46 -23.25
CA GLY A 169 -4.43 16.65 -21.95
C GLY A 169 -3.57 15.45 -21.52
N PRO A 170 -2.82 15.59 -20.42
CA PRO A 170 -1.94 14.53 -19.92
C PRO A 170 -2.73 13.28 -19.49
N PRO A 171 -2.10 12.10 -19.47
CA PRO A 171 -2.74 10.89 -18.94
C PRO A 171 -3.30 11.09 -17.53
N VAL A 172 -4.30 10.30 -17.15
CA VAL A 172 -4.87 10.34 -15.80
C VAL A 172 -4.30 9.24 -14.89
N ARG A 173 -4.32 9.48 -13.58
CA ARG A 173 -4.09 8.49 -12.53
C ARG A 173 -5.45 8.14 -11.91
N PRO A 174 -5.92 6.89 -11.99
CA PRO A 174 -7.13 6.49 -11.27
C PRO A 174 -6.88 6.54 -9.76
N VAL A 175 -7.84 7.07 -9.01
CA VAL A 175 -7.83 7.14 -7.56
C VAL A 175 -9.14 6.59 -7.04
N CYS A 176 -9.06 5.46 -6.33
CA CYS A 176 -10.20 4.86 -5.66
C CYS A 176 -10.30 5.37 -4.23
N GLY A 177 -11.44 5.93 -3.86
CA GLY A 177 -11.76 6.41 -2.51
C GLY A 177 -11.98 5.28 -1.51
N ALA A 178 -10.99 4.42 -1.29
CA ALA A 178 -11.07 3.22 -0.45
C ALA A 178 -11.51 3.50 1.00
N VAL A 179 -11.31 4.72 1.50
CA VAL A 179 -11.81 5.20 2.80
C VAL A 179 -13.34 5.24 2.92
N SER A 180 -14.02 5.19 1.78
CA SER A 180 -15.48 5.12 1.66
C SER A 180 -15.97 3.70 1.37
N ALA A 181 -15.09 2.73 1.17
CA ALA A 181 -15.45 1.34 0.90
C ALA A 181 -16.03 0.66 2.15
N TYR A 182 -16.93 -0.31 1.93
CA TYR A 182 -17.52 -1.12 2.99
C TYR A 182 -16.46 -1.96 3.73
N ASN A 183 -15.41 -2.44 3.05
CA ASN A 183 -14.36 -3.26 3.64
C ASN A 183 -13.27 -2.46 4.40
N LYS A 184 -13.35 -1.12 4.44
CA LYS A 184 -12.30 -0.24 5.00
C LYS A 184 -11.86 -0.58 6.43
N LYS A 185 -12.80 -1.00 7.28
CA LYS A 185 -12.51 -1.30 8.71
C LYS A 185 -11.64 -2.53 8.82
N LEU A 186 -11.99 -3.56 8.04
CA LEU A 186 -11.24 -4.81 7.94
C LEU A 186 -9.87 -4.58 7.32
N SER A 187 -9.80 -3.80 6.23
CA SER A 187 -8.53 -3.40 5.59
C SER A 187 -7.63 -2.67 6.57
N HIS A 188 -8.16 -1.68 7.30
CA HIS A 188 -7.42 -0.92 8.30
C HIS A 188 -6.87 -1.80 9.43
N LEU A 189 -7.64 -2.80 9.90
CA LEU A 189 -7.17 -3.76 10.90
C LEU A 189 -5.97 -4.56 10.37
N MET A 190 -6.02 -5.05 9.12
CA MET A 190 -4.91 -5.78 8.52
C MET A 190 -3.69 -4.88 8.30
N SER A 191 -3.91 -3.66 7.81
CA SER A 191 -2.84 -2.66 7.64
C SER A 191 -2.17 -2.34 8.97
N PHE A 192 -2.91 -2.27 10.08
CA PHE A 192 -2.34 -2.04 11.40
C PHE A 192 -1.36 -3.14 11.81
N ILE A 193 -1.69 -4.40 11.54
CA ILE A 193 -0.80 -5.54 11.84
C ILE A 193 0.43 -5.53 10.93
N LEU A 194 0.22 -5.32 9.63
CA LEU A 194 1.30 -5.30 8.64
C LEU A 194 2.25 -4.09 8.82
N ALA A 195 1.76 -2.98 9.34
CA ALA A 195 2.58 -1.79 9.62
C ALA A 195 3.65 -2.03 10.69
N GLU A 196 3.46 -2.98 11.60
CA GLU A 196 4.50 -3.33 12.57
C GLU A 196 5.65 -4.09 11.90
N VAL A 197 5.35 -4.92 10.89
CA VAL A 197 6.39 -5.60 10.11
C VAL A 197 7.23 -4.60 9.34
N TRP A 198 6.60 -3.53 8.84
CA TRP A 198 7.28 -2.43 8.19
C TRP A 198 8.26 -1.69 9.12
N LYS A 199 7.89 -1.47 10.38
CA LYS A 199 8.70 -0.70 11.34
C LYS A 199 9.94 -1.44 11.83
N GLU A 200 9.95 -2.77 11.80
CA GLU A 200 11.10 -3.58 12.25
C GLU A 200 12.28 -3.55 11.26
N GLU A 201 12.09 -3.06 10.03
CA GLU A 201 13.10 -3.20 8.98
C GLU A 201 14.07 -2.01 8.94
N GLU A 202 15.30 -2.22 9.43
CA GLU A 202 16.35 -1.19 9.59
C GLU A 202 16.89 -0.60 8.26
N SER A 203 16.57 -1.18 7.11
CA SER A 203 17.08 -0.75 5.80
C SER A 203 16.35 0.45 5.20
N VAL A 204 15.52 1.17 5.99
CA VAL A 204 14.81 2.38 5.57
C VAL A 204 15.61 3.58 6.04
N CYS A 205 16.17 4.35 5.11
CA CYS A 205 16.57 5.72 5.43
C CYS A 205 15.29 6.56 5.55
N LEU A 206 14.85 6.84 6.78
CA LEU A 206 13.65 7.66 7.03
C LEU A 206 13.96 9.16 6.91
N ASN A 207 15.24 9.52 6.88
CA ASN A 207 15.74 10.87 6.74
C ASN A 207 17.11 10.87 6.03
N THR A 208 17.52 12.03 5.54
CA THR A 208 18.79 12.23 4.82
C THR A 208 20.04 12.06 5.70
N GLU A 209 19.91 12.05 7.02
CA GLU A 209 21.03 11.94 7.97
C GLU A 209 21.51 10.48 8.15
N GLU A 210 20.70 9.49 7.76
CA GLU A 210 21.01 8.05 7.87
C GLU A 210 21.84 7.51 6.70
N ILE A 211 22.09 8.31 5.66
CA ILE A 211 22.81 7.89 4.45
C ILE A 211 24.31 7.75 4.77
N HIS A 212 24.79 6.51 4.87
CA HIS A 212 26.23 6.22 4.92
C HIS A 212 26.82 6.25 3.49
N ILE A 213 27.61 7.29 3.20
CA ILE A 213 28.14 7.58 1.86
C ILE A 213 29.49 6.88 1.66
N SER A 214 29.61 6.04 0.63
CA SER A 214 30.87 5.52 0.08
C SER A 214 31.31 6.36 -1.14
N GLU A 215 32.58 6.25 -1.57
CA GLU A 215 33.13 7.08 -2.66
C GLU A 215 32.57 6.77 -4.07
N ASP A 216 31.87 5.65 -4.26
CA ASP A 216 31.35 5.18 -5.55
C ASP A 216 29.85 4.89 -5.50
N ILE A 217 29.04 5.92 -5.30
CA ILE A 217 27.57 5.82 -5.23
C ILE A 217 26.91 6.24 -6.53
N ILE A 218 25.84 5.54 -6.90
CA ILE A 218 24.86 5.96 -7.90
C ILE A 218 23.52 6.27 -7.25
N VAL A 219 22.79 7.20 -7.86
CA VAL A 219 21.39 7.49 -7.52
C VAL A 219 20.51 7.14 -8.71
N GLY A 220 19.35 6.59 -8.44
CA GLY A 220 18.31 6.32 -9.43
C GLY A 220 16.94 6.33 -8.78
N SER A 221 15.89 6.28 -9.58
CA SER A 221 14.52 6.09 -9.13
C SER A 221 13.93 4.86 -9.81
N ALA A 222 13.10 4.10 -9.10
CA ALA A 222 12.33 3.02 -9.69
C ALA A 222 10.84 3.18 -9.35
N ASP A 223 10.01 3.03 -10.37
CA ASP A 223 8.56 3.09 -10.29
C ASP A 223 7.98 1.78 -10.86
N VAL A 224 6.80 1.35 -10.41
CA VAL A 224 6.09 0.24 -11.05
C VAL A 224 5.04 0.83 -11.97
N LYS A 225 5.07 0.48 -13.27
CA LYS A 225 4.22 1.10 -14.30
C LYS A 225 2.73 1.12 -13.95
N ALA A 226 2.24 0.04 -13.34
CA ALA A 226 0.92 -0.02 -12.74
C ALA A 226 0.85 -1.19 -11.75
N LEU A 227 0.65 -0.90 -10.46
CA LEU A 227 0.36 -1.93 -9.46
C LEU A 227 -1.14 -2.19 -9.37
N TYR A 228 -1.94 -1.17 -9.17
CA TYR A 228 -3.38 -1.33 -8.97
C TYR A 228 -4.13 -0.74 -10.18
N PRO A 229 -4.97 -1.52 -10.91
CA PRO A 229 -5.49 -2.85 -10.62
C PRO A 229 -4.72 -4.03 -11.27
N SER A 230 -3.45 -3.90 -11.63
CA SER A 230 -2.70 -4.95 -12.37
C SER A 230 -1.95 -5.97 -11.49
N LEU A 231 -2.19 -5.97 -10.18
CA LEU A 231 -1.55 -6.85 -9.21
C LEU A 231 -2.16 -8.26 -9.28
N ASP A 232 -1.29 -9.27 -9.33
CA ASP A 232 -1.70 -10.65 -9.03
C ASP A 232 -1.99 -10.77 -7.53
N ILE A 233 -3.29 -10.76 -7.20
CA ILE A 233 -3.77 -10.78 -5.81
C ILE A 233 -3.28 -12.06 -5.08
N PRO A 234 -3.47 -13.29 -5.59
CA PRO A 234 -2.92 -14.50 -4.97
C PRO A 234 -1.42 -14.42 -4.68
N PHE A 235 -0.60 -14.04 -5.67
CA PHE A 235 0.85 -13.92 -5.50
C PHE A 235 1.20 -12.88 -4.43
N THR A 236 0.56 -11.72 -4.48
CA THR A 236 0.80 -10.61 -3.55
C THR A 236 0.48 -11.04 -2.12
N VAL A 237 -0.68 -11.66 -1.89
CA VAL A 237 -1.08 -12.12 -0.56
C VAL A 237 -0.11 -13.18 -0.04
N GLU A 238 0.33 -14.11 -0.89
CA GLU A 238 1.33 -15.11 -0.50
C GLU A 238 2.61 -14.42 -0.03
N LYS A 239 3.13 -13.44 -0.79
CA LYS A 239 4.35 -12.72 -0.43
C LYS A 239 4.21 -11.93 0.86
N VAL A 240 3.12 -11.18 1.03
CA VAL A 240 2.85 -10.40 2.25
C VAL A 240 2.79 -11.31 3.47
N CYS A 241 2.12 -12.46 3.37
CA CYS A 241 2.04 -13.42 4.46
C CYS A 241 3.37 -14.14 4.73
N GLU A 242 4.19 -14.42 3.71
CA GLU A 242 5.56 -14.92 3.89
C GLU A 242 6.43 -13.90 4.65
N VAL A 243 6.33 -12.61 4.32
CA VAL A 243 7.02 -11.51 5.03
C VAL A 243 6.61 -11.49 6.49
N PHE A 244 5.30 -11.45 6.76
CA PHE A 244 4.79 -11.48 8.13
C PHE A 244 5.29 -12.72 8.86
N HIS A 245 5.17 -13.91 8.28
CA HIS A 245 5.57 -15.16 8.94
C HIS A 245 7.05 -15.18 9.32
N THR A 246 7.92 -14.61 8.50
CA THR A 246 9.38 -14.57 8.72
C THR A 246 9.86 -13.36 9.54
N SER A 247 8.99 -12.38 9.80
CA SER A 247 9.31 -11.18 10.60
C SER A 247 9.51 -11.48 12.09
N GLY A 248 10.06 -10.52 12.84
CA GLY A 248 10.17 -10.58 14.31
C GLY A 248 8.85 -10.30 15.03
N VAL A 249 7.89 -9.67 14.35
CA VAL A 249 6.60 -9.26 14.92
C VAL A 249 5.87 -10.42 15.58
N GLN A 250 5.49 -10.22 16.85
CA GLN A 250 4.67 -11.16 17.63
C GLN A 250 3.29 -10.57 17.90
N VAL A 251 2.25 -11.36 17.60
CA VAL A 251 0.86 -11.02 17.92
C VAL A 251 0.47 -11.80 19.18
N VAL A 252 0.40 -11.09 20.30
CA VAL A 252 0.14 -11.68 21.63
C VAL A 252 -1.36 -11.72 21.91
N GLY A 253 -1.81 -12.75 22.64
CA GLY A 253 -3.20 -12.86 23.09
C GLY A 253 -4.17 -13.41 22.05
N ILE A 254 -3.66 -14.11 21.03
CA ILE A 254 -4.48 -14.78 20.02
C ILE A 254 -5.36 -15.85 20.67
N ASN A 255 -6.65 -15.83 20.34
CA ASN A 255 -7.59 -16.89 20.65
C ASN A 255 -7.48 -18.04 19.63
N ALA A 256 -6.68 -19.06 19.97
CA ALA A 256 -6.41 -20.19 19.08
C ALA A 256 -7.67 -20.98 18.68
N GLU A 257 -8.68 -21.05 19.56
CA GLU A 257 -9.94 -21.76 19.29
C GLU A 257 -10.79 -21.03 18.23
N GLU A 258 -10.91 -19.70 18.36
CA GLU A 258 -11.60 -18.87 17.35
C GLU A 258 -10.82 -18.83 16.03
N LEU A 259 -9.48 -18.86 16.10
CA LEU A 259 -8.62 -18.94 14.93
C LEU A 259 -8.81 -20.27 14.18
N GLY A 260 -8.81 -21.39 14.90
CA GLY A 260 -9.10 -22.70 14.32
C GLY A 260 -10.50 -22.75 13.69
N LEU A 261 -11.52 -22.21 14.37
CA LEU A 261 -12.87 -22.12 13.82
C LEU A 261 -12.90 -21.28 12.53
N TYR A 262 -12.21 -20.15 12.51
CA TYR A 262 -12.11 -19.30 11.32
C TYR A 262 -11.48 -20.03 10.13
N LEU A 263 -10.41 -20.80 10.36
CA LEU A 263 -9.80 -21.63 9.32
C LEU A 263 -10.75 -22.71 8.82
N ALA A 264 -11.43 -23.43 9.72
CA ALA A 264 -12.40 -24.47 9.36
C ALA A 264 -13.63 -23.96 8.58
N LEU A 265 -13.96 -22.67 8.71
CA LEU A 265 -15.05 -22.02 7.98
C LEU A 265 -14.65 -21.59 6.56
N ASN A 266 -13.36 -21.33 6.33
CA ASN A 266 -12.86 -20.70 5.11
C ASN A 266 -11.96 -21.62 4.26
N ARG A 267 -11.53 -22.75 4.81
CA ARG A 267 -10.72 -23.78 4.13
C ARG A 267 -11.40 -25.13 4.20
N THR A 268 -11.20 -25.93 3.17
CA THR A 268 -11.60 -27.33 3.12
C THR A 268 -10.67 -28.20 3.98
N GLU A 269 -11.14 -29.39 4.37
CA GLU A 269 -10.30 -30.37 5.10
C GLU A 269 -9.03 -30.72 4.33
N THR A 270 -9.11 -30.79 2.98
CA THR A 270 -7.95 -31.05 2.11
C THR A 270 -6.94 -29.92 2.19
N GLU A 271 -7.37 -28.65 1.99
CA GLU A 271 -6.46 -27.50 2.08
C GLU A 271 -5.79 -27.41 3.45
N LEU A 272 -6.54 -27.66 4.53
CA LEU A 272 -5.98 -27.68 5.89
C LEU A 272 -5.00 -28.83 6.10
N THR A 273 -5.21 -29.97 5.44
CA THR A 273 -4.26 -31.09 5.47
C THR A 273 -2.98 -30.74 4.73
N ASP A 274 -3.09 -30.14 3.56
CA ASP A 274 -1.96 -29.76 2.71
C ASP A 274 -1.04 -28.75 3.40
N VAL A 275 -1.61 -27.82 4.18
CA VAL A 275 -0.83 -26.89 5.01
C VAL A 275 -0.49 -27.46 6.38
N GLY A 276 -0.92 -28.67 6.74
CA GLY A 276 -0.61 -29.34 8.01
C GLY A 276 -1.24 -28.68 9.24
N LEU A 277 -2.44 -28.12 9.09
CA LEU A 277 -3.19 -27.43 10.15
C LEU A 277 -4.49 -28.13 10.56
N LEU A 278 -4.91 -29.20 9.87
CA LEU A 278 -6.21 -29.85 10.07
C LEU A 278 -6.44 -30.29 11.52
N GLN A 279 -5.43 -30.84 12.19
CA GLN A 279 -5.52 -31.36 13.56
C GLN A 279 -5.74 -30.27 14.62
N PHE A 280 -5.37 -29.01 14.31
CA PHE A 280 -5.55 -27.85 15.19
C PHE A 280 -6.86 -27.09 14.89
N CYS A 281 -7.61 -27.54 13.89
CA CYS A 281 -8.89 -26.94 13.50
C CYS A 281 -10.06 -27.83 13.95
N PRO A 282 -11.19 -27.23 14.38
CA PRO A 282 -12.39 -27.98 14.66
C PRO A 282 -12.95 -28.62 13.39
N GLN A 283 -13.45 -29.85 13.50
CA GLN A 283 -13.98 -30.61 12.37
C GLN A 283 -15.49 -30.73 12.43
N ARG A 284 -16.15 -30.81 11.28
CA ARG A 284 -17.61 -30.84 11.24
C ARG A 284 -18.14 -32.17 11.79
N LYS A 285 -19.04 -32.13 12.78
CA LYS A 285 -19.66 -33.33 13.39
C LYS A 285 -20.39 -34.23 12.39
N THR A 286 -21.02 -33.63 11.40
CA THR A 286 -21.89 -34.32 10.45
C THR A 286 -21.70 -33.72 9.06
N ARG A 287 -21.52 -34.58 8.04
CA ARG A 287 -21.48 -34.15 6.64
C ARG A 287 -22.88 -33.90 6.04
N ARG A 288 -23.96 -34.21 6.77
CA ARG A 288 -25.34 -34.02 6.30
C ARG A 288 -25.75 -32.54 6.31
N GLY A 289 -26.40 -32.08 5.24
CA GLY A 289 -26.91 -30.72 5.10
C GLY A 289 -25.84 -29.69 4.73
N ARG A 290 -26.26 -28.42 4.62
CA ARG A 290 -25.38 -27.30 4.24
C ARG A 290 -24.24 -27.14 5.26
N PRO A 291 -22.98 -26.98 4.83
CA PRO A 291 -21.88 -26.62 5.72
C PRO A 291 -22.16 -25.30 6.45
N PRO A 292 -21.70 -25.14 7.71
CA PRO A 292 -21.69 -23.84 8.36
C PRO A 292 -20.93 -22.82 7.50
N THR A 293 -21.44 -21.60 7.42
CA THR A 293 -20.79 -20.48 6.71
C THR A 293 -20.29 -19.44 7.71
N ILE A 294 -19.33 -18.62 7.28
CA ILE A 294 -18.80 -17.51 8.09
C ILE A 294 -19.90 -16.52 8.50
N THR A 295 -20.91 -16.32 7.66
CA THR A 295 -22.09 -15.48 7.88
C THR A 295 -23.20 -16.16 8.69
N GLY A 296 -23.04 -17.45 9.03
CA GLY A 296 -24.05 -18.27 9.70
C GLY A 296 -23.85 -18.32 11.22
N CYS A 297 -23.93 -19.53 11.79
CA CYS A 297 -23.83 -19.75 13.24
C CYS A 297 -22.47 -19.32 13.83
N ALA A 298 -21.44 -19.13 13.00
CA ALA A 298 -20.13 -18.61 13.38
C ALA A 298 -20.22 -17.23 14.07
N LEU A 299 -21.25 -16.44 13.74
CA LEU A 299 -21.42 -15.09 14.29
C LEU A 299 -22.13 -15.06 15.65
N ASP A 300 -22.72 -16.17 16.10
CA ASP A 300 -23.48 -16.23 17.36
C ASP A 300 -22.57 -15.89 18.55
N GLU A 301 -23.02 -14.98 19.42
CA GLU A 301 -22.27 -14.58 20.63
C GLU A 301 -22.12 -15.74 21.60
N ASN A 302 -23.10 -16.64 21.64
CA ASN A 302 -23.05 -17.81 22.49
C ASN A 302 -22.09 -18.86 21.89
N LYS A 303 -20.93 -19.02 22.53
CA LYS A 303 -19.90 -20.00 22.17
C LYS A 303 -20.48 -21.40 21.97
N THR A 304 -21.35 -21.88 22.87
CA THR A 304 -21.95 -23.22 22.76
C THR A 304 -22.76 -23.39 21.49
N LYS A 305 -23.50 -22.37 21.05
CA LYS A 305 -24.25 -22.42 19.78
C LYS A 305 -23.33 -22.41 18.58
N ARG A 306 -22.31 -21.55 18.61
CA ARG A 306 -21.31 -21.39 17.56
C ARG A 306 -20.53 -22.68 17.29
N PHE A 307 -20.06 -23.32 18.36
CA PHE A 307 -19.29 -24.56 18.30
C PHE A 307 -20.16 -25.82 18.23
N LYS A 308 -21.49 -25.72 18.35
CA LYS A 308 -22.42 -26.86 18.30
C LYS A 308 -22.20 -27.78 17.09
N PRO A 309 -21.99 -27.29 15.85
CA PRO A 309 -21.78 -28.14 14.67
C PRO A 309 -20.42 -28.82 14.60
N TRP A 310 -19.51 -28.51 15.52
CA TRP A 310 -18.09 -28.83 15.40
C TRP A 310 -17.63 -29.77 16.51
N LEU A 311 -16.77 -30.72 16.14
CA LEU A 311 -15.90 -31.47 17.04
C LEU A 311 -14.71 -30.56 17.39
N PRO A 312 -14.22 -30.62 18.64
CA PRO A 312 -13.02 -29.90 19.02
C PRO A 312 -11.82 -30.36 18.17
N PRO A 313 -10.78 -29.52 18.03
CA PRO A 313 -9.53 -29.93 17.41
C PRO A 313 -8.92 -31.13 18.15
N ALA A 314 -8.14 -31.93 17.42
CA ALA A 314 -7.48 -33.10 17.97
C ALA A 314 -6.28 -32.72 18.85
N GLU A 315 -5.63 -31.60 18.54
CA GLU A 315 -4.44 -31.11 19.21
C GLU A 315 -4.55 -29.61 19.53
N GLU A 316 -3.86 -29.16 20.58
CA GLU A 316 -3.67 -27.75 20.87
C GLU A 316 -2.42 -27.24 20.14
N PRO A 317 -2.50 -26.09 19.43
CA PRO A 317 -1.35 -25.56 18.72
C PRO A 317 -0.34 -24.94 19.69
N ASP A 318 0.95 -25.18 19.44
CA ASP A 318 2.03 -24.42 20.08
C ASP A 318 2.17 -23.01 19.46
N GLU A 319 3.13 -22.22 19.93
CA GLU A 319 3.32 -20.83 19.46
C GLU A 319 3.64 -20.76 17.95
N ASN A 320 4.50 -21.65 17.46
CA ASN A 320 4.88 -21.70 16.06
C ASN A 320 3.70 -22.13 15.17
N THR A 321 2.94 -23.12 15.61
CA THR A 321 1.72 -23.57 14.95
C THR A 321 0.66 -22.48 14.96
N THR A 322 0.49 -21.76 16.07
CA THR A 322 -0.43 -20.61 16.17
C THR A 322 -0.03 -19.51 15.21
N ARG A 323 1.26 -19.21 15.06
CA ARG A 323 1.78 -18.27 14.06
C ARG A 323 1.46 -18.72 12.63
N LYS A 324 1.61 -20.02 12.34
CA LYS A 324 1.25 -20.59 11.04
C LYS A 324 -0.26 -20.52 10.76
N MET A 325 -1.09 -20.85 11.74
CA MET A 325 -2.54 -20.69 11.66
C MET A 325 -2.95 -19.23 11.43
N PHE A 326 -2.30 -18.30 12.13
CA PHE A 326 -2.57 -16.87 11.99
C PHE A 326 -2.18 -16.34 10.61
N THR A 327 -1.02 -16.78 10.10
CA THR A 327 -0.56 -16.47 8.74
C THR A 327 -1.57 -16.96 7.71
N GLU A 328 -2.09 -18.17 7.86
CA GLU A 328 -3.11 -18.73 6.97
C GLU A 328 -4.43 -17.95 7.04
N ALA A 329 -4.83 -17.52 8.24
CA ALA A 329 -5.99 -16.66 8.42
C ALA A 329 -5.81 -15.29 7.76
N MET A 330 -4.61 -14.71 7.81
CA MET A 330 -4.25 -13.48 7.10
C MET A 330 -4.39 -13.66 5.58
N LYS A 331 -3.94 -14.79 5.02
CA LYS A 331 -4.11 -15.05 3.58
C LYS A 331 -5.58 -14.98 3.17
N ILE A 332 -6.46 -15.64 3.94
CA ILE A 332 -7.90 -15.67 3.67
C ILE A 332 -8.50 -14.25 3.66
N VAL A 333 -8.22 -13.46 4.71
CA VAL A 333 -8.84 -12.13 4.83
C VAL A 333 -8.25 -11.12 3.84
N LEU A 334 -6.96 -11.19 3.52
CA LEU A 334 -6.33 -10.32 2.54
C LEU A 334 -6.83 -10.64 1.12
N LEU A 335 -6.96 -11.93 0.78
CA LEU A 335 -7.61 -12.35 -0.47
C LEU A 335 -9.03 -11.79 -0.57
N PHE A 336 -9.82 -11.89 0.51
CA PHE A 336 -11.16 -11.34 0.56
C PHE A 336 -11.16 -9.81 0.36
N ILE A 337 -10.34 -9.07 1.09
CA ILE A 337 -10.24 -7.60 1.00
C ILE A 337 -9.91 -7.17 -0.43
N MET A 338 -8.88 -7.77 -1.03
CA MET A 338 -8.37 -7.36 -2.34
C MET A 338 -9.32 -7.76 -3.48
N LYS A 339 -9.94 -8.95 -3.42
CA LYS A 339 -10.87 -9.40 -4.47
C LYS A 339 -12.23 -8.72 -4.42
N ASN A 340 -12.69 -8.32 -3.24
CA ASN A 340 -14.02 -7.74 -3.09
C ASN A 340 -13.96 -6.20 -2.98
N HIS A 341 -12.96 -5.54 -3.54
CA HIS A 341 -12.93 -4.09 -3.58
C HIS A 341 -13.77 -3.56 -4.75
N TYR A 342 -14.95 -3.04 -4.43
CA TYR A 342 -15.89 -2.52 -5.42
C TYR A 342 -15.93 -1.00 -5.38
N TYR A 343 -16.07 -0.38 -6.54
CA TYR A 343 -16.09 1.07 -6.71
C TYR A 343 -17.18 1.53 -7.66
N THR A 344 -17.45 2.82 -7.69
CA THR A 344 -18.33 3.46 -8.66
C THR A 344 -17.56 4.42 -9.54
N PHE A 345 -17.77 4.31 -10.85
CA PHE A 345 -17.33 5.29 -11.84
C PHE A 345 -18.52 5.66 -12.71
N ASP A 346 -18.79 6.96 -12.89
CA ASP A 346 -19.91 7.45 -13.69
C ASP A 346 -21.29 6.84 -13.33
N ASN A 347 -21.54 6.68 -12.03
CA ASN A 347 -22.73 6.03 -11.46
C ASN A 347 -22.89 4.53 -11.78
N GLN A 348 -21.88 3.89 -12.37
CA GLN A 348 -21.82 2.45 -12.57
C GLN A 348 -20.97 1.80 -11.48
N GLY A 349 -21.49 0.75 -10.84
CA GLY A 349 -20.74 -0.08 -9.90
C GLY A 349 -19.86 -1.07 -10.64
N LEU A 350 -18.57 -1.12 -10.29
CA LEU A 350 -17.55 -1.94 -10.92
C LEU A 350 -16.76 -2.71 -9.85
N GLU A 351 -16.35 -3.92 -10.20
CA GLU A 351 -15.47 -4.76 -9.40
C GLU A 351 -14.04 -4.52 -9.86
N LEU A 352 -13.14 -4.27 -8.92
CA LEU A 352 -11.75 -4.08 -9.28
C LEU A 352 -11.10 -5.42 -9.61
N THR A 353 -10.80 -5.66 -10.88
CA THR A 353 -10.19 -6.91 -11.31
C THR A 353 -8.67 -6.81 -11.47
N GLY A 354 -7.97 -7.63 -10.67
CA GLY A 354 -6.56 -7.93 -10.84
C GLY A 354 -6.28 -8.60 -12.18
N ARG A 355 -5.57 -7.96 -13.12
CA ARG A 355 -5.00 -8.68 -14.28
C ARG A 355 -3.80 -9.51 -13.81
N VAL A 356 -3.62 -10.75 -14.31
CA VAL A 356 -2.35 -11.38 -14.74
C VAL A 356 -2.49 -12.91 -14.95
N ALA A 357 -1.73 -13.43 -15.91
CA ALA A 357 -1.52 -14.85 -16.22
C ALA A 357 -0.12 -15.34 -15.76
N GLU A 358 -0.10 -16.63 -15.40
CA GLU A 358 0.88 -17.55 -14.78
C GLU A 358 2.41 -17.39 -15.06
N ASN A 359 3.26 -17.49 -14.01
CA ASN A 359 4.16 -18.64 -13.70
C ASN A 359 5.36 -18.29 -12.75
N GLY A 360 5.40 -18.92 -11.55
CA GLY A 360 6.51 -19.69 -10.92
C GLY A 360 7.93 -19.15 -10.57
N LEU A 361 8.13 -18.74 -9.29
CA LEU A 361 9.32 -18.92 -8.38
C LEU A 361 10.65 -18.17 -8.66
N LYS A 362 11.57 -17.84 -7.71
CA LYS A 362 11.58 -17.19 -6.37
C LYS A 362 13.02 -16.63 -6.14
N VAL A 363 13.23 -15.30 -6.09
CA VAL A 363 14.54 -14.62 -5.86
C VAL A 363 14.41 -13.57 -4.74
N TRP A 364 15.49 -13.32 -3.98
CA TRP A 364 15.54 -12.35 -2.89
C TRP A 364 15.58 -10.92 -3.41
N VAL A 365 14.42 -10.39 -3.78
CA VAL A 365 14.21 -8.98 -4.06
C VAL A 365 13.42 -8.35 -2.91
N TYR A 366 13.78 -7.11 -2.60
CA TYR A 366 13.24 -6.27 -1.54
C TYR A 366 11.70 -6.36 -1.50
N LYS A 367 11.16 -6.92 -0.40
CA LYS A 367 9.75 -7.31 -0.29
C LYS A 367 8.86 -6.14 0.15
N ARG A 368 8.75 -5.09 -0.65
CA ARG A 368 7.96 -3.88 -0.32
C ARG A 368 7.02 -3.46 -1.44
N TYR A 369 6.02 -2.65 -1.08
CA TYR A 369 5.24 -1.85 -2.02
C TYR A 369 6.17 -0.83 -2.68
N VAL A 370 6.31 -0.89 -4.01
CA VAL A 370 7.20 -0.03 -4.79
C VAL A 370 6.34 0.99 -5.53
N ASP A 371 6.16 2.16 -4.96
CA ASP A 371 5.62 3.36 -5.63
C ASP A 371 6.62 4.48 -5.32
N ASP A 372 7.22 5.06 -6.36
CA ASP A 372 8.25 6.13 -6.28
C ASP A 372 9.42 5.80 -5.29
N ILE A 373 10.23 4.75 -5.53
CA ILE A 373 11.42 4.48 -4.69
C ILE A 373 12.66 5.19 -5.21
N ASP A 374 13.35 5.91 -4.33
CA ASP A 374 14.69 6.42 -4.58
C ASP A 374 15.73 5.37 -4.18
N VAL A 375 16.67 5.15 -5.08
CA VAL A 375 17.66 4.09 -5.00
C VAL A 375 19.02 4.72 -4.90
N ILE A 376 19.70 4.50 -3.77
CA ILE A 376 21.09 4.88 -3.55
C ILE A 376 21.87 3.59 -3.34
N MET A 377 22.86 3.32 -4.17
CA MET A 377 23.70 2.13 -4.03
C MET A 377 25.10 2.33 -4.57
N ASN A 378 26.01 1.41 -4.23
CA ASN A 378 27.35 1.41 -4.80
C ASN A 378 27.30 1.08 -6.30
N ALA A 379 28.08 1.79 -7.10
CA ALA A 379 28.22 1.56 -8.52
C ALA A 379 28.80 0.16 -8.77
N PRO A 380 28.05 -0.77 -9.40
CA PRO A 380 28.61 -2.06 -9.76
C PRO A 380 29.67 -1.92 -10.86
N ASN A 381 30.64 -2.84 -10.84
CA ASN A 381 31.56 -3.04 -11.96
C ASN A 381 30.77 -3.36 -13.25
N SER A 382 31.33 -3.01 -14.41
CA SER A 382 30.76 -3.38 -15.71
C SER A 382 30.74 -4.90 -15.89
N GLY A 383 29.75 -5.41 -16.63
CA GLY A 383 29.65 -6.83 -16.97
C GLY A 383 28.85 -7.66 -15.99
N LEU A 384 28.04 -7.04 -15.14
CA LEU A 384 27.12 -7.79 -14.28
C LEU A 384 25.84 -8.11 -15.02
N ARG A 385 25.46 -9.40 -15.00
CA ARG A 385 24.21 -9.88 -15.57
C ARG A 385 23.45 -10.69 -14.55
N PHE A 386 22.14 -10.46 -14.47
CA PHE A 386 21.25 -11.32 -13.71
C PHE A 386 20.89 -12.58 -14.52
N VAL A 387 21.18 -13.75 -13.96
CA VAL A 387 20.81 -15.05 -14.52
C VAL A 387 19.62 -15.59 -13.74
N GLU A 388 18.44 -15.45 -14.34
CA GLU A 388 17.15 -15.79 -13.74
C GLU A 388 17.09 -17.24 -13.25
N SER A 389 17.53 -18.19 -14.08
CA SER A 389 17.52 -19.63 -13.76
C SER A 389 18.36 -19.99 -12.52
N GLU A 390 19.34 -19.16 -12.17
CA GLU A 390 20.24 -19.39 -11.04
C GLU A 390 19.98 -18.42 -9.89
N CYS A 391 19.11 -17.43 -10.09
CA CYS A 391 18.79 -16.38 -9.13
C CYS A 391 20.04 -15.63 -8.64
N LYS A 392 21.01 -15.42 -9.54
CA LYS A 392 22.34 -14.87 -9.21
C LYS A 392 22.76 -13.81 -10.21
N VAL A 393 23.53 -12.85 -9.70
CA VAL A 393 24.29 -11.92 -10.53
C VAL A 393 25.65 -12.54 -10.82
N VAL A 394 26.01 -12.64 -12.10
CA VAL A 394 27.28 -13.20 -12.58
C VAL A 394 28.04 -12.16 -13.38
N GLN A 395 29.36 -12.35 -13.49
CA GLN A 395 30.21 -11.57 -14.36
C GLN A 395 30.18 -12.17 -15.78
N ASP A 396 29.89 -11.36 -16.78
CA ASP A 396 29.85 -11.70 -18.20
C ASP A 396 30.73 -10.71 -18.98
N GLU A 397 31.82 -11.20 -19.56
CA GLU A 397 32.79 -10.38 -20.30
C GLU A 397 32.19 -9.75 -21.56
N ASN A 398 31.21 -10.40 -22.20
CA ASN A 398 30.55 -9.83 -23.38
C ASN A 398 29.68 -8.64 -22.98
N ILE A 399 29.01 -8.73 -21.83
CA ILE A 399 28.25 -7.61 -21.26
C ILE A 399 29.21 -6.50 -20.84
N ALA A 400 30.36 -6.83 -20.25
CA ALA A 400 31.36 -5.83 -19.86
C ALA A 400 31.84 -5.00 -21.06
N GLU A 401 32.00 -5.63 -22.22
CA GLU A 401 32.37 -4.95 -23.47
C GLU A 401 31.25 -4.06 -24.02
N LEU A 402 30.00 -4.52 -24.00
CA LEU A 402 28.83 -3.73 -24.40
C LEU A 402 28.57 -2.54 -23.46
N GLU A 403 28.91 -2.69 -22.19
CA GLU A 403 28.71 -1.70 -21.13
C GLU A 403 29.86 -0.72 -20.96
N ARG A 404 30.96 -0.89 -21.71
CA ARG A 404 32.20 -0.10 -21.58
C ARG A 404 31.95 1.40 -21.67
N ASP A 405 31.03 1.81 -22.54
CA ASP A 405 30.70 3.22 -22.79
C ASP A 405 29.45 3.70 -22.04
N LEU A 406 28.78 2.81 -21.29
CA LEU A 406 27.62 3.17 -20.50
C LEU A 406 28.02 3.77 -19.15
N LYS A 407 27.32 4.84 -18.77
CA LYS A 407 27.46 5.46 -17.44
C LYS A 407 27.02 4.47 -16.36
N ALA A 408 27.69 4.54 -15.20
CA ALA A 408 27.51 3.58 -14.12
C ALA A 408 26.07 3.53 -13.57
N ASP A 409 25.42 4.70 -13.46
CA ASP A 409 24.02 4.83 -13.05
C ASP A 409 23.06 4.10 -14.00
N LYS A 410 23.23 4.28 -15.31
CA LYS A 410 22.44 3.60 -16.34
C LYS A 410 22.58 2.09 -16.25
N ARG A 411 23.81 1.57 -16.20
CA ARG A 411 24.05 0.12 -16.09
C ARG A 411 23.38 -0.45 -14.85
N CYS A 412 23.58 0.24 -13.72
CA CYS A 412 23.07 -0.18 -12.43
C CYS A 412 21.54 -0.22 -12.41
N MET A 413 20.89 0.85 -12.90
CA MET A 413 19.43 0.92 -12.91
C MET A 413 18.80 -0.06 -13.91
N LEU A 414 19.45 -0.35 -15.04
CA LEU A 414 19.01 -1.41 -15.94
C LEU A 414 19.15 -2.80 -15.32
N LEU A 415 20.18 -3.05 -14.52
CA LEU A 415 20.30 -4.29 -13.75
C LEU A 415 19.18 -4.40 -12.70
N VAL A 416 18.89 -3.31 -11.97
CA VAL A 416 17.76 -3.24 -11.02
C VAL A 416 16.43 -3.52 -11.73
N GLN A 417 16.20 -2.88 -12.89
CA GLN A 417 15.01 -3.10 -13.71
C GLN A 417 14.89 -4.55 -14.16
N SER A 418 15.98 -5.14 -14.66
CA SER A 418 16.01 -6.55 -15.09
C SER A 418 15.69 -7.50 -13.95
N ILE A 419 16.24 -7.25 -12.76
CA ILE A 419 15.95 -8.06 -11.56
C ILE A 419 14.47 -7.89 -11.19
N GLY A 420 13.97 -6.67 -11.09
CA GLY A 420 12.59 -6.39 -10.72
C GLY A 420 11.56 -7.00 -11.66
N ASN A 421 11.78 -6.87 -12.97
CA ASN A 421 10.90 -7.43 -14.00
C ASN A 421 10.90 -8.96 -14.03
N SER A 422 11.92 -9.61 -13.45
CA SER A 422 11.98 -11.06 -13.34
C SER A 422 11.25 -11.62 -12.11
N ILE A 423 10.81 -10.77 -11.15
CA ILE A 423 10.20 -11.24 -9.90
C ILE A 423 8.86 -11.93 -10.15
N HIS A 424 8.00 -11.30 -10.95
CA HIS A 424 6.66 -11.78 -11.25
C HIS A 424 6.13 -11.10 -12.51
N PRO A 425 5.35 -11.78 -13.38
CA PRO A 425 4.77 -11.18 -14.58
C PRO A 425 3.87 -9.96 -14.33
N SER A 426 3.37 -9.79 -13.10
CA SER A 426 2.58 -8.61 -12.70
C SER A 426 3.42 -7.41 -12.27
N ILE A 427 4.75 -7.51 -12.27
CA ILE A 427 5.66 -6.44 -11.86
C ILE A 427 6.41 -5.97 -13.10
N GLU A 428 6.20 -4.70 -13.45
CA GLU A 428 6.95 -4.03 -14.51
C GLU A 428 7.53 -2.74 -13.95
N LEU A 429 8.83 -2.77 -13.68
CA LEU A 429 9.61 -1.62 -13.24
C LEU A 429 9.93 -0.71 -14.42
N GLU A 430 9.72 0.58 -14.19
CA GLU A 430 10.32 1.68 -14.92
C GLU A 430 11.42 2.27 -14.04
N VAL A 431 12.57 2.57 -14.62
CA VAL A 431 13.69 3.17 -13.89
C VAL A 431 14.09 4.48 -14.52
N ASP A 432 14.50 5.42 -13.67
CA ASP A 432 15.06 6.70 -14.08
C ASP A 432 16.43 6.91 -13.40
N TYR A 433 17.31 7.65 -14.06
CA TYR A 433 18.68 7.88 -13.60
C TYR A 433 19.27 9.17 -14.19
N PRO A 434 20.23 9.81 -13.51
CA PRO A 434 20.77 11.11 -13.91
C PRO A 434 21.25 11.18 -15.36
N SER A 435 21.96 10.17 -15.87
CA SER A 435 22.48 10.16 -17.25
C SER A 435 21.42 10.01 -18.35
N GLN A 436 20.15 9.80 -18.01
CA GLN A 436 19.02 9.88 -18.94
C GLN A 436 18.63 11.34 -19.26
N HIS A 437 19.04 12.29 -18.42
CA HIS A 437 18.67 13.70 -18.50
C HIS A 437 19.83 14.56 -19.03
N GLY A 438 19.51 15.58 -19.83
CA GLY A 438 20.52 16.42 -20.48
C GLY A 438 21.37 17.26 -19.51
N ASP A 439 20.89 17.53 -18.30
CA ASP A 439 21.63 18.21 -17.24
C ASP A 439 22.34 17.24 -16.27
N GLY A 440 22.22 15.93 -16.48
CA GLY A 440 22.84 14.91 -15.64
C GLY A 440 22.26 14.86 -14.22
N LYS A 441 21.00 15.24 -14.03
CA LYS A 441 20.33 15.27 -12.72
C LYS A 441 19.01 14.52 -12.78
N LEU A 442 18.71 13.76 -11.73
CA LEU A 442 17.47 13.00 -11.59
C LEU A 442 16.36 13.91 -11.03
N PRO A 443 15.25 14.14 -11.76
CA PRO A 443 14.11 14.86 -11.23
C PRO A 443 13.34 13.99 -10.22
N ILE A 444 13.22 14.45 -8.98
CA ILE A 444 12.39 13.83 -7.94
C ILE A 444 11.43 14.90 -7.42
N LEU A 445 10.16 14.81 -7.83
CA LEU A 445 9.14 15.84 -7.58
C LEU A 445 9.61 17.23 -8.05
N ASP A 446 9.66 18.22 -7.15
CA ASP A 446 10.13 19.58 -7.43
C ASP A 446 11.65 19.74 -7.25
N LEU A 447 12.37 18.66 -6.95
CA LEU A 447 13.81 18.65 -6.70
C LEU A 447 14.58 17.98 -7.84
N LYS A 448 15.88 18.31 -7.94
CA LYS A 448 16.83 17.61 -8.79
C LYS A 448 17.92 17.02 -7.93
N VAL A 449 18.13 15.71 -8.03
CA VAL A 449 19.10 14.97 -7.23
C VAL A 449 20.24 14.48 -8.11
N TRP A 450 21.48 14.62 -7.62
CA TRP A 450 22.67 14.12 -8.29
C TRP A 450 23.77 13.85 -7.26
N VAL A 451 24.74 13.03 -7.61
CA VAL A 451 25.95 12.84 -6.79
C VAL A 451 26.93 13.95 -7.12
N GLY A 452 27.07 14.91 -6.20
CA GLY A 452 28.07 15.97 -6.29
C GLY A 452 29.42 15.52 -5.72
N ARG A 453 30.53 15.87 -6.38
CA ARG A 453 31.86 15.81 -5.75
C ARG A 453 32.13 17.16 -5.11
N GLU A 454 32.22 17.22 -3.79
CA GLU A 454 32.88 18.36 -3.14
C GLU A 454 34.37 18.29 -3.46
N GLU A 455 34.88 19.26 -4.22
CA GLU A 455 36.31 19.54 -4.13
C GLU A 455 36.56 20.01 -2.70
N LYS A 456 37.28 19.20 -1.90
CA LYS A 456 37.89 19.69 -0.66
C LYS A 456 38.61 20.98 -1.01
N LYS A 457 38.07 22.13 -0.57
CA LYS A 457 38.77 23.41 -0.62
C LYS A 457 40.15 23.14 -0.03
N ARG A 458 41.19 23.20 -0.88
CA ARG A 458 42.56 23.23 -0.38
C ARG A 458 42.63 24.46 0.50
N ASP A 459 43.02 24.26 1.74
CA ASP A 459 43.35 25.34 2.65
C ASP A 459 44.22 26.35 1.91
N TRP A 460 43.77 27.59 1.95
CA TRP A 460 44.37 28.78 1.38
C TRP A 460 45.77 28.95 1.97
N GLU A 461 46.80 28.66 1.18
CA GLU A 461 48.16 29.08 1.46
C GLU A 461 48.24 30.61 1.34
N TRP A 462 48.52 31.29 2.45
CA TRP A 462 48.91 32.69 2.40
C TRP A 462 50.22 32.85 1.66
N THR A 463 50.24 33.72 0.66
CA THR A 463 51.44 34.47 0.32
C THR A 463 51.10 35.95 0.14
N ARG A 464 51.83 36.80 0.86
CA ARG A 464 51.72 38.26 0.84
C ARG A 464 52.23 38.82 -0.49
N ALA A 465 51.56 39.86 -0.97
CA ALA A 465 52.19 41.16 -1.21
C ALA A 465 51.34 42.23 -0.52
#